data_AF-A0AAU1U7R4-F1
#
_entry.id   AF-A0AAU1U7R4-F1
#
_cell.length_a   1.000
_cell.length_b   1.000
_cell.length_c   1.000
_cell.angle_alpha   90.00
_cell.angle_beta   90.00
_cell.angle_gamma   90.00
#
_symmetry.space_group_name_H-M   'P 1'
#
loop_
_entity.id
_entity.type
_entity.pdbx_description
1 polymer ?
#
loop_
_entity_poly.entity_id
_entity_poly.type
_entity_poly.pdbx_seq_one_letter_code
_entity_poly.pdbx_strand_id
1 'polypeptide(L)' 'MSEPFDAVLLSYDEPLANSPRLQRTPGGTVKRLHGVHGMRRAHRLCAEVVDREQFFLANGLIGLLPA' A
#
# COMPACT_ATOMS: atom_id res chain seq x y z
N MET A 1 -3.68 -5.02 22.24
CA MET A 1 -2.26 -4.73 21.98
C MET A 1 -2.20 -3.83 20.75
N SER A 2 -1.55 -2.67 20.81
CA SER A 2 -1.32 -1.87 19.60
C SER A 2 -0.23 -2.54 18.77
N GLU A 3 -0.39 -2.56 17.46
CA GLU A 3 0.65 -3.07 16.55
C GLU A 3 1.86 -2.13 16.54
N PRO A 4 3.08 -2.68 16.42
CA PRO A 4 4.30 -1.88 16.51
C PRO A 4 4.55 -1.02 15.27
N PHE A 5 3.93 -1.35 14.14
CA PHE A 5 4.12 -0.65 12.86
C PHE A 5 2.81 -0.60 12.08
N ASP A 6 2.67 0.44 11.26
CA ASP A 6 1.64 0.49 10.24
C ASP A 6 2.09 -0.22 8.97
N ALA A 7 1.13 -0.71 8.20
CA ALA A 7 1.35 -1.20 6.84
C ALA A 7 0.48 -0.42 5.85
N VAL A 8 1.10 0.02 4.75
CA VAL A 8 0.43 0.73 3.66
C VAL A 8 0.51 -0.11 2.39
N LEU A 9 -0.65 -0.39 1.78
CA LEU A 9 -0.74 -0.91 0.42
C LEU A 9 -0.98 0.24 -0.55
N LEU A 10 -0.02 0.48 -1.44
CA LEU A 10 -0.07 1.53 -2.44
C LEU A 10 -0.33 0.94 -3.83
N SER A 11 -1.22 1.55 -4.59
CA SER A 11 -1.48 1.26 -6.01
C SER A 11 -1.69 2.55 -6.80
N TYR A 12 -1.23 2.57 -8.05
CA TYR A 12 -1.20 3.79 -8.86
C TYR A 12 -2.43 3.90 -9.75
N ASP A 13 -2.74 2.87 -10.54
CA ASP A 13 -4.02 2.69 -11.25
C ASP A 13 -4.12 1.31 -11.92
N GLU A 14 -3.42 0.30 -11.37
CA GLU A 14 -3.32 -1.00 -12.00
C GLU A 14 -4.69 -1.70 -12.04
N PRO A 15 -5.06 -2.41 -13.12
CA PRO A 15 -6.38 -3.03 -13.30
C PRO A 15 -6.83 -3.94 -12.15
N LEU A 16 -5.89 -4.42 -11.34
CA LEU A 16 -6.11 -5.36 -10.25
C LEU A 16 -5.89 -4.74 -8.86
N ALA A 17 -5.74 -3.43 -8.75
CA ALA A 17 -5.46 -2.74 -7.50
C ALA A 17 -6.55 -2.93 -6.41
N ASN A 18 -7.81 -3.18 -6.82
CA ASN A 18 -8.92 -3.52 -5.91
C ASN A 18 -9.18 -5.02 -5.78
N SER A 19 -8.24 -5.87 -6.22
CA SER A 19 -8.42 -7.32 -6.19
C SER A 19 -8.56 -7.83 -4.75
N PRO A 20 -9.54 -8.73 -4.47
CA PRO A 20 -9.68 -9.35 -3.16
C PRO A 20 -8.46 -10.18 -2.74
N ARG A 21 -7.59 -10.55 -3.69
CA ARG A 21 -6.31 -11.22 -3.41
C ARG A 21 -5.33 -10.32 -2.64
N LEU A 22 -5.42 -8.99 -2.81
CA LEU A 22 -4.61 -8.00 -2.08
C LEU A 22 -5.19 -7.67 -0.69
N GLN A 23 -6.32 -8.27 -0.31
CA GLN A 23 -6.94 -8.05 1.01
C GLN A 23 -6.32 -8.89 2.12
N ARG A 24 -5.46 -9.87 1.79
CA ARG A 24 -4.85 -10.77 2.76
C ARG A 24 -3.41 -10.34 3.09
N THR A 25 -3.27 -9.33 3.94
CA THR A 25 -1.97 -8.99 4.53
C THR A 25 -1.93 -9.58 5.94
N PRO A 26 -0.92 -10.40 6.29
CA PRO A 26 -0.81 -10.96 7.64
C PRO A 26 -0.54 -9.86 8.67
N GLY A 27 -1.26 -9.90 9.80
CA GLY A 27 -0.90 -9.15 11.01
C GLY A 27 -1.18 -7.66 10.97
N GLY A 28 -2.44 -7.27 10.74
CA GLY A 28 -2.88 -5.95 11.16
C GLY A 28 -3.88 -5.19 10.31
N THR A 29 -4.15 -3.96 10.73
CA THR A 29 -4.96 -3.00 9.95
C THR A 29 -4.08 -2.38 8.87
N VAL A 30 -4.29 -2.78 7.61
CA VAL A 30 -3.57 -2.21 6.46
C VAL A 30 -4.28 -0.98 5.92
N LYS A 31 -3.58 0.14 5.88
CA LYS A 31 -4.04 1.38 5.25
C LYS A 31 -3.84 1.27 3.74
N ARG A 32 -4.81 1.71 2.93
CA ARG A 32 -4.77 1.55 1.47
C ARG A 32 -4.78 2.92 0.78
N LEU A 33 -3.88 3.08 -0.18
CA LEU A 33 -3.83 4.20 -1.09
C LEU A 33 -3.95 3.68 -2.52
N HIS A 34 -4.94 4.16 -3.25
CA HIS A 34 -5.26 3.74 -4.61
C HIS A 34 -5.45 4.94 -5.53
N GLY A 35 -5.22 4.77 -6.83
CA GLY A 35 -5.34 5.85 -7.81
C GLY A 35 -4.25 6.91 -7.68
N VAL A 36 -3.14 6.60 -7.00
CA VAL A 36 -2.08 7.60 -6.76
C VAL A 36 -1.23 7.76 -8.00
N HIS A 37 -1.06 8.98 -8.49
CA HIS A 37 -0.25 9.24 -9.68
C HIS A 37 1.11 9.84 -9.31
N GLY A 38 2.19 9.16 -9.71
CA GLY A 38 3.57 9.61 -9.56
C GLY A 38 4.22 9.28 -8.20
N MET A 39 5.48 8.82 -8.26
CA MET A 39 6.23 8.29 -7.12
C MET A 39 6.36 9.26 -5.94
N ARG A 40 6.64 10.54 -6.21
CA ARG A 40 6.81 11.55 -5.15
C ARG A 40 5.53 11.76 -4.33
N ARG A 41 4.38 11.78 -5.01
CA ARG A 41 3.07 11.93 -4.36
C ARG A 41 2.73 10.68 -3.55
N ALA A 42 3.03 9.50 -4.10
CA ALA A 42 2.90 8.21 -3.43
C ALA A 42 3.59 8.16 -2.07
N HIS A 43 4.89 8.44 -2.02
CA HIS A 43 5.63 8.40 -0.75
C HIS A 43 5.12 9.43 0.27
N ARG A 44 4.74 10.63 -0.17
CA ARG A 44 4.16 11.65 0.71
C ARG A 44 2.84 11.18 1.32
N LEU A 45 1.92 10.69 0.48
CA LEU A 45 0.62 10.21 0.96
C LEU A 45 0.77 9.01 1.91
N CYS A 46 1.74 8.12 1.66
CA CYS A 46 2.02 7.03 2.59
C CYS A 46 2.43 7.54 3.98
N ALA A 47 3.27 8.57 4.04
CA ALA A 47 3.68 9.17 5.31
C ALA A 47 2.53 9.92 6.02
N GLU A 48 1.59 10.50 5.26
CA GLU A 48 0.44 11.22 5.82
C GLU A 48 -0.61 10.29 6.46
N VAL A 49 -0.73 9.04 6.01
CA VAL A 49 -1.74 8.11 6.53
C VAL A 49 -1.27 7.32 7.74
N VAL A 50 0.03 7.20 7.98
CA VAL A 50 0.56 6.40 9.10
C VAL A 50 0.61 7.19 10.40
N ASP A 51 0.33 6.49 11.50
CA ASP A 51 0.36 7.06 12.86
C ASP A 51 1.74 6.88 13.51
N ARG A 52 2.66 6.22 12.80
CA ARG A 52 3.97 5.78 13.29
C ARG A 52 5.08 6.40 12.45
N GLU A 53 6.24 6.62 13.08
CA GLU A 53 7.44 7.16 12.44
C GLU A 53 8.01 6.19 11.37
N GLN A 54 7.81 4.88 11.56
CA GLN A 54 8.22 3.84 10.63
C GLN A 54 7.02 2.96 10.26
N PHE A 55 6.98 2.51 9.00
CA PHE A 55 5.91 1.70 8.46
C PHE A 55 6.40 0.81 7.31
N PHE A 56 5.65 -0.25 7.03
CA PHE A 56 5.88 -1.11 5.88
C PHE A 56 5.08 -0.63 4.67
N LEU A 57 5.76 -0.44 3.53
CA LEU A 57 5.12 -0.10 2.26
C LEU A 57 5.10 -1.32 1.33
N ALA A 58 3.90 -1.83 1.05
CA ALA A 58 3.67 -2.76 -0.05
C ALA A 58 3.32 -1.96 -1.31
N ASN A 59 4.31 -1.82 -2.21
CA ASN A 59 4.12 -1.17 -3.49
C ASN A 59 3.52 -2.17 -4.49
N GLY A 60 2.25 -1.99 -4.85
CA GLY A 60 1.52 -2.81 -5.81
C GLY A 60 1.98 -2.58 -7.24
N LEU A 61 3.24 -2.89 -7.56
CA LEU A 61 3.70 -2.95 -8.94
C LEU A 61 3.17 -4.25 -9.55
N ILE A 62 2.04 -4.20 -10.23
CA ILE A 62 1.65 -5.28 -11.14
C ILE A 62 2.39 -5.03 -12.46
N GLY A 63 3.62 -5.52 -12.50
CA GLY A 63 4.35 -5.63 -13.76
C GLY A 63 3.65 -6.64 -14.65
N LEU A 64 3.32 -6.21 -15.88
CA LEU A 64 3.07 -7.05 -17.05
C LEU A 64 4.33 -7.87 -17.41
N LEU A 65 4.87 -8.66 -16.48
CA LEU A 65 5.74 -9.75 -16.88
C LEU A 65 4.82 -10.81 -17.52
N PRO A 66 5.04 -11.19 -18.79
CA PRO A 66 4.28 -12.28 -19.37
C PRO A 66 4.49 -13.53 -18.50
N ALA A 67 3.39 -14.27 -18.31
CA ALA A 67 3.35 -15.52 -17.57
C ALA A 67 4.30 -16.57 -18.15
#